data_AF-A0A3A8T5S7-F1
#
_entry.id   AF-A0A3A8T5S7-F1
#
_cell.length_a   1.000
_cell.length_b   1.000
_cell.length_c   1.000
_cell.angle_alpha   90.00
_cell.angle_beta   90.00
_cell.angle_gamma   90.00
#
_symmetry.space_group_name_H-M   'P 1'
#
loop_
_entity.id
_entity.type
_entity.pdbx_description
1 polymer ?
#
loop_
_entity_poly.entity_id
_entity_poly.type
_entity_poly.pdbx_seq_one_letter_code
_entity_poly.pdbx_strand_id
1 'polypeptide(L)'
;MKSSLGPLCLVAGSLLSSSVFAHAAVAGATPPYAGATFEADITVSHGCDGADTYKMRVQIPEGVTNVRPVDSVFGTAEVEKDASGNVTAVTWTKPTGNVKAADTHFFHLGLRMKLPSKPFTTLFFPTTQTCSTQAGTLTVVEWTSTAGGEHNHDGDAGTGPSENPAPSLYLMPSRLPGWNQYTVEEHVHDLTVFKDALIVWSGTQAYSFNRVTQALIEKESGVTALTQIHPGTVIWVKY
;
A
#
# COMPACT_ATOMS: atom_id res chain seq x y z
N MET A 1 29.26 60.34 -27.13
CA MET A 1 28.13 59.38 -27.17
C MET A 1 28.55 58.19 -28.02
N LYS A 2 28.92 57.06 -27.41
CA LYS A 2 29.09 55.76 -28.07
C LYS A 2 28.74 54.70 -27.01
N SER A 3 27.53 54.13 -27.10
CA SER A 3 27.06 53.07 -26.22
C SER A 3 27.20 51.75 -26.97
N SER A 4 28.05 50.85 -26.46
CA SER A 4 28.19 49.48 -26.97
C SER A 4 27.16 48.59 -26.28
N LEU A 5 26.22 48.01 -27.02
CA LEU A 5 25.33 46.95 -26.54
C LEU A 5 26.14 45.65 -26.40
N GLY A 6 26.13 45.04 -25.21
CA GLY A 6 26.59 43.68 -24.99
C GLY A 6 25.45 42.66 -25.18
N PRO A 7 25.74 41.40 -25.55
CA PRO A 7 24.71 40.41 -25.83
C PRO A 7 24.15 39.83 -24.52
N LEU A 8 22.83 39.85 -24.40
CA LEU A 8 22.08 39.23 -23.30
C LEU A 8 21.88 37.73 -23.64
N CYS A 9 22.66 36.85 -23.01
CA CYS A 9 22.42 35.41 -23.05
C CYS A 9 21.21 35.07 -22.16
N LEU A 10 20.05 34.84 -22.78
CA LEU A 10 18.90 34.21 -22.12
C LEU A 10 19.16 32.70 -22.01
N VAL A 11 19.49 32.24 -20.81
CA VAL A 11 19.47 30.81 -20.46
C VAL A 11 18.01 30.45 -20.15
N ALA A 12 17.32 29.85 -21.13
CA ALA A 12 16.02 29.24 -20.92
C ALA A 12 16.20 27.94 -20.13
N GLY A 13 16.04 28.01 -18.80
CA GLY A 13 15.96 26.83 -17.95
C GLY A 13 14.64 26.11 -18.19
N SER A 14 14.68 25.03 -18.97
CA SER A 14 13.56 24.10 -19.10
C SER A 14 13.31 23.43 -17.74
N LEU A 15 12.31 23.94 -17.01
CA LEU A 15 11.76 23.24 -15.86
C LEU A 15 11.05 21.99 -16.38
N LEU A 16 11.76 20.86 -16.35
CA LEU A 16 11.17 19.54 -16.49
C LEU A 16 10.32 19.31 -15.24
N SER A 17 9.04 19.64 -15.32
CA SER A 17 8.05 19.23 -14.33
C SER A 17 7.95 17.71 -14.39
N SER A 18 8.67 17.02 -13.53
CA SER A 18 8.41 15.60 -13.28
C SER A 18 7.02 15.50 -12.66
N SER A 19 6.05 14.99 -13.41
CA SER A 19 4.75 14.59 -12.87
C SER A 19 5.00 13.55 -11.77
N VAL A 20 4.86 13.95 -10.50
CA VAL A 20 4.85 13.00 -9.40
C VAL A 20 3.49 12.33 -9.44
N PHE A 21 3.40 11.16 -10.09
CA PHE A 21 2.20 10.33 -10.06
C PHE A 21 2.01 9.84 -8.63
N ALA A 22 0.95 10.29 -7.98
CA ALA A 22 0.59 9.84 -6.66
C ALA A 22 -0.39 8.65 -6.81
N HIS A 23 0.17 7.46 -6.63
CA HIS A 23 -0.46 6.16 -6.77
C HIS A 23 -1.74 5.99 -5.94
N ALA A 24 -2.63 5.13 -6.42
CA ALA A 24 -3.68 4.60 -5.55
C ALA A 24 -3.05 3.85 -4.37
N ALA A 25 -3.62 3.99 -3.18
CA ALA A 25 -3.12 3.35 -1.96
C ALA A 25 -4.27 2.77 -1.14
N VAL A 26 -3.93 1.92 -0.16
CA VAL A 26 -4.87 1.34 0.78
C VAL A 26 -4.30 1.45 2.19
N ALA A 27 -5.13 1.90 3.13
CA ALA A 27 -4.77 2.00 4.53
C ALA A 27 -6.00 1.83 5.41
N GLY A 28 -5.82 1.79 6.72
CA GLY A 28 -6.91 1.80 7.69
C GLY A 28 -6.43 2.36 9.03
N ALA A 29 -7.37 2.63 9.95
CA ALA A 29 -7.05 3.21 11.24
C ALA A 29 -6.31 2.24 12.19
N THR A 30 -6.43 0.93 11.94
CA THR A 30 -5.76 -0.13 12.72
C THR A 30 -4.70 -0.84 11.86
N PRO A 31 -3.78 -1.61 12.46
CA PRO A 31 -2.95 -2.52 11.68
C PRO A 31 -3.79 -3.63 11.02
N PRO A 32 -3.46 -4.06 9.79
CA PRO A 32 -4.19 -5.11 9.07
C PRO A 32 -3.82 -6.49 9.60
N TYR A 33 -4.37 -6.86 10.76
CA TYR A 33 -4.12 -8.17 11.36
C TYR A 33 -4.75 -9.30 10.54
N ALA A 34 -3.95 -10.32 10.21
CA ALA A 34 -4.39 -11.51 9.50
C ALA A 34 -5.57 -12.18 10.19
N GLY A 35 -6.59 -12.57 9.42
CA GLY A 35 -7.81 -13.20 9.92
C GLY A 35 -8.79 -12.24 10.62
N ALA A 36 -8.42 -10.99 10.86
CA ALA A 36 -9.28 -10.00 11.51
C ALA A 36 -10.24 -9.31 10.53
N THR A 37 -11.28 -8.69 11.08
CA THR A 37 -12.05 -7.68 10.33
C THR A 37 -11.22 -6.41 10.24
N PHE A 38 -11.22 -5.79 9.06
CA PHE A 38 -10.47 -4.60 8.74
C PHE A 38 -11.35 -3.59 8.00
N GLU A 39 -11.23 -2.32 8.36
CA GLU A 39 -11.83 -1.20 7.65
C GLU A 39 -10.73 -0.54 6.83
N ALA A 40 -10.78 -0.77 5.52
CA ALA A 40 -9.82 -0.25 4.55
C ALA A 40 -10.40 0.98 3.86
N ASP A 41 -9.54 1.96 3.61
CA ASP A 41 -9.80 3.10 2.74
C ASP A 41 -8.86 3.00 1.53
N ILE A 42 -9.44 2.81 0.35
CA ILE A 42 -8.73 2.97 -0.91
C ILE A 42 -8.67 4.46 -1.22
N THR A 43 -7.47 5.01 -1.33
CA THR A 43 -7.26 6.43 -1.59
C THR A 43 -6.72 6.65 -2.99
N VAL A 44 -7.25 7.66 -3.67
CA VAL A 44 -6.71 8.16 -4.94
C VAL A 44 -6.50 9.67 -4.82
N SER A 45 -5.28 10.10 -5.10
CA SER A 45 -4.81 11.44 -4.74
C SER A 45 -5.13 12.51 -5.80
N HIS A 46 -5.25 12.11 -7.06
CA HIS A 46 -5.55 12.97 -8.20
C HIS A 46 -6.23 12.17 -9.33
N GLY A 47 -6.51 12.85 -10.43
CA GLY A 47 -7.13 12.31 -11.64
C GLY A 47 -6.12 11.70 -12.61
N CYS A 48 -6.39 11.77 -13.90
CA CYS A 48 -5.49 11.24 -14.94
C CYS A 48 -5.21 12.37 -15.94
N ASP A 49 -3.96 12.81 -16.04
CA ASP A 49 -3.55 13.89 -16.94
C ASP A 49 -4.42 15.16 -16.83
N GLY A 50 -4.80 15.52 -15.60
CA GLY A 50 -5.67 16.68 -15.30
C GLY A 50 -7.18 16.41 -15.40
N ALA A 51 -7.60 15.24 -15.91
CA ALA A 51 -9.01 14.84 -15.98
C ALA A 51 -9.50 14.25 -14.65
N ASP A 52 -10.72 14.57 -14.24
CA ASP A 52 -11.28 14.15 -12.95
C ASP A 52 -11.53 12.63 -12.88
N THR A 53 -11.27 12.03 -11.72
CA THR A 53 -11.56 10.60 -11.47
C THR A 53 -13.06 10.38 -11.50
N TYR A 54 -13.54 9.60 -12.45
CA TYR A 54 -14.96 9.36 -12.69
C TYR A 54 -15.44 8.03 -12.10
N LYS A 55 -14.62 6.98 -12.20
CA LYS A 55 -14.96 5.64 -11.72
C LYS A 55 -13.73 4.95 -11.15
N MET A 56 -13.94 4.20 -10.08
CA MET A 56 -12.92 3.38 -9.43
C MET A 56 -13.46 1.95 -9.29
N ARG A 57 -12.70 0.97 -9.77
CA ARG A 57 -13.00 -0.44 -9.59
C ARG A 57 -11.84 -1.11 -8.86
N VAL A 58 -12.14 -1.74 -7.74
CA VAL A 58 -11.16 -2.43 -6.89
C VAL A 58 -11.45 -3.93 -6.95
N GLN A 59 -10.44 -4.70 -7.34
CA GLN A 59 -10.51 -6.16 -7.29
C GLN A 59 -10.31 -6.63 -5.85
N ILE A 60 -11.19 -7.52 -5.39
CA ILE A 60 -11.09 -8.10 -4.06
C ILE A 60 -10.17 -9.33 -4.12
N PRO A 61 -9.09 -9.36 -3.33
CA PRO A 61 -8.11 -10.44 -3.39
C PRO A 61 -8.66 -11.76 -2.86
N GLU A 62 -8.09 -12.87 -3.31
CA GLU A 62 -8.46 -14.19 -2.82
C GLU A 62 -8.29 -14.31 -1.29
N GLY A 63 -9.22 -14.98 -0.64
CA GLY A 63 -9.23 -15.16 0.81
C GLY A 63 -9.76 -13.97 1.61
N VAL A 64 -9.97 -12.81 0.96
CA VAL A 64 -10.75 -11.71 1.56
C VAL A 64 -12.23 -12.07 1.50
N THR A 65 -12.92 -11.95 2.63
CA THR A 65 -14.33 -12.32 2.76
C THR A 65 -15.12 -11.23 3.46
N ASN A 66 -16.46 -11.39 3.55
CA ASN A 66 -17.34 -10.45 4.26
C ASN A 66 -17.21 -8.98 3.81
N VAL A 67 -16.90 -8.75 2.54
CA VAL A 67 -16.74 -7.41 1.98
C VAL A 67 -18.07 -6.65 2.01
N ARG A 68 -18.00 -5.42 2.51
CA ARG A 68 -19.10 -4.45 2.61
C ARG A 68 -18.53 -3.06 2.31
N PRO A 69 -18.71 -2.54 1.08
CA PRO A 69 -18.32 -1.18 0.78
C PRO A 69 -19.25 -0.16 1.43
N VAL A 70 -18.74 1.06 1.62
CA VAL A 70 -19.58 2.24 1.88
C VAL A 70 -19.86 2.98 0.57
N ASP A 71 -21.03 3.59 0.47
CA ASP A 71 -21.32 4.56 -0.57
C ASP A 71 -20.40 5.79 -0.40
N SER A 72 -20.12 6.49 -1.50
CA SER A 72 -19.18 7.62 -1.49
C SER A 72 -19.69 8.80 -2.32
N VAL A 73 -18.85 9.83 -2.52
CA VAL A 73 -19.16 10.92 -3.47
C VAL A 73 -19.28 10.43 -4.92
N PHE A 74 -18.81 9.21 -5.19
CA PHE A 74 -19.04 8.48 -6.43
C PHE A 74 -20.39 7.75 -6.42
N GLY A 75 -21.30 8.03 -5.48
CA GLY A 75 -22.58 7.34 -5.40
C GLY A 75 -22.50 5.96 -4.78
N THR A 76 -23.48 5.12 -5.10
CA THR A 76 -23.65 3.79 -4.52
C THR A 76 -22.57 2.82 -5.00
N ALA A 77 -22.05 2.03 -4.07
CA ALA A 77 -21.08 1.00 -4.38
C ALA A 77 -21.74 -0.23 -5.01
N GLU A 78 -21.22 -0.66 -6.16
CA GLU A 78 -21.68 -1.84 -6.88
C GLU A 78 -20.74 -3.03 -6.58
N VAL A 79 -21.31 -4.19 -6.31
CA VAL A 79 -20.57 -5.37 -5.85
C VAL A 79 -20.71 -6.50 -6.87
N GLU A 80 -19.58 -6.94 -7.43
CA GLU A 80 -19.49 -8.13 -8.27
C GLU A 80 -19.27 -9.37 -7.38
N LYS A 81 -19.91 -10.49 -7.73
CA LYS A 81 -19.79 -11.75 -7.00
C LYS A 81 -19.50 -12.94 -7.90
N ASP A 82 -18.78 -13.92 -7.39
CA ASP A 82 -18.60 -15.22 -8.03
C ASP A 82 -19.84 -16.13 -7.84
N ALA A 83 -19.79 -17.33 -8.44
CA ALA A 83 -20.85 -18.34 -8.34
C ALA A 83 -21.07 -18.86 -6.89
N SER A 84 -20.09 -18.69 -6.02
CA SER A 84 -20.16 -19.04 -4.59
C SER A 84 -20.71 -17.89 -3.73
N GLY A 85 -21.01 -16.73 -4.33
CA GLY A 85 -21.52 -15.55 -3.65
C GLY A 85 -20.44 -14.71 -2.96
N ASN A 86 -19.16 -15.00 -3.17
CA ASN A 86 -18.06 -14.20 -2.66
C ASN A 86 -17.93 -12.92 -3.48
N VAL A 87 -17.62 -11.80 -2.84
CA VAL A 87 -17.36 -10.54 -3.54
C VAL A 87 -15.99 -10.61 -4.22
N THR A 88 -15.95 -10.33 -5.52
CA THR A 88 -14.72 -10.37 -6.33
C THR A 88 -14.26 -9.00 -6.81
N ALA A 89 -15.16 -8.01 -6.85
CA ALA A 89 -14.80 -6.62 -7.10
C ALA A 89 -15.85 -5.67 -6.53
N VAL A 90 -15.43 -4.43 -6.30
CA VAL A 90 -16.31 -3.31 -5.95
C VAL A 90 -16.06 -2.15 -6.90
N THR A 91 -17.13 -1.56 -7.42
CA THR A 91 -17.07 -0.40 -8.32
C THR A 91 -17.84 0.78 -7.72
N TRP A 92 -17.25 1.97 -7.82
CA TRP A 92 -17.92 3.24 -7.55
C TRP A 92 -17.85 4.14 -8.78
N THR A 93 -18.97 4.75 -9.17
CA THR A 93 -19.08 5.55 -10.40
C THR A 93 -19.81 6.85 -10.14
N LYS A 94 -19.12 8.00 -10.30
CA LYS A 94 -19.73 9.32 -10.09
C LYS A 94 -21.07 9.44 -10.85
N PRO A 95 -22.10 10.02 -10.22
CA PRO A 95 -23.33 10.33 -10.92
C PRO A 95 -23.08 11.19 -12.16
N THR A 96 -23.88 10.99 -13.20
CA THR A 96 -23.82 11.80 -14.42
C THR A 96 -23.88 13.29 -14.08
N GLY A 97 -22.97 14.08 -14.67
CA GLY A 97 -22.85 15.51 -14.43
C GLY A 97 -21.96 15.92 -13.25
N ASN A 98 -21.52 14.96 -12.41
CA ASN A 98 -20.62 15.25 -11.28
C ASN A 98 -19.13 15.18 -11.64
N VAL A 99 -18.79 14.98 -12.92
CA VAL A 99 -17.42 15.08 -13.43
C VAL A 99 -16.97 16.54 -13.39
N LYS A 100 -15.86 16.80 -12.69
CA LYS A 100 -15.27 18.13 -12.55
C LYS A 100 -14.46 18.49 -13.80
N ALA A 101 -14.27 19.80 -14.00
CA ALA A 101 -13.45 20.31 -15.11
C ALA A 101 -11.96 19.97 -14.98
N ALA A 102 -11.49 19.69 -13.75
CA ALA A 102 -10.10 19.37 -13.44
C ALA A 102 -10.01 18.47 -12.19
N ASP A 103 -8.89 17.78 -12.06
CA ASP A 103 -8.55 16.81 -11.00
C ASP A 103 -8.15 17.44 -9.65
N THR A 104 -9.04 18.24 -9.12
CA THR A 104 -8.78 19.09 -7.96
C THR A 104 -8.98 18.42 -6.59
N HIS A 105 -9.35 17.14 -6.56
CA HIS A 105 -9.81 16.47 -5.34
C HIS A 105 -9.08 15.14 -5.14
N PHE A 106 -8.79 14.83 -3.86
CA PHE A 106 -8.46 13.48 -3.40
C PHE A 106 -9.75 12.76 -3.00
N PHE A 107 -9.74 11.43 -3.07
CA PHE A 107 -10.91 10.61 -2.74
C PHE A 107 -10.56 9.41 -1.85
N HIS A 108 -11.50 9.03 -0.99
CA HIS A 108 -11.48 7.83 -0.16
C HIS A 108 -12.66 6.92 -0.50
N LEU A 109 -12.40 5.62 -0.62
CA LEU A 109 -13.40 4.58 -0.91
C LEU A 109 -13.31 3.50 0.15
N GLY A 110 -14.24 3.52 1.10
CA GLY A 110 -14.21 2.67 2.28
C GLY A 110 -14.77 1.26 2.04
N LEU A 111 -14.12 0.28 2.64
CA LEU A 111 -14.47 -1.14 2.59
C LEU A 111 -14.29 -1.75 3.98
N ARG A 112 -15.35 -2.35 4.54
CA ARG A 112 -15.20 -3.30 5.64
C ARG A 112 -15.06 -4.70 5.09
N MET A 113 -14.05 -5.44 5.51
CA MET A 113 -13.76 -6.80 5.03
C MET A 113 -13.13 -7.67 6.11
N LYS A 114 -13.08 -8.98 5.91
CA LYS A 114 -12.29 -9.91 6.71
C LYS A 114 -11.05 -10.32 5.91
N LEU A 115 -9.88 -10.07 6.48
CA LEU A 115 -8.58 -10.38 5.87
C LEU A 115 -8.30 -11.89 5.95
N PRO A 116 -7.52 -12.45 5.01
CA PRO A 116 -7.10 -13.84 5.08
C PRO A 116 -6.20 -14.07 6.30
N SER A 117 -6.23 -15.29 6.83
CA SER A 117 -5.41 -15.68 7.99
C SER A 117 -3.99 -16.08 7.58
N LYS A 118 -3.32 -15.24 6.78
CA LYS A 118 -1.97 -15.44 6.26
C LYS A 118 -1.06 -14.28 6.69
N PRO A 119 -0.54 -14.26 7.93
CA PRO A 119 0.35 -13.20 8.36
C PRO A 119 1.67 -13.21 7.58
N PHE A 120 2.38 -12.09 7.60
CA PHE A 120 3.64 -11.86 6.91
C PHE A 120 3.57 -11.90 5.37
N THR A 121 2.36 -11.78 4.81
CA THR A 121 2.14 -11.73 3.37
C THR A 121 1.67 -10.34 2.93
N THR A 122 2.02 -9.95 1.71
CA THR A 122 1.45 -8.76 1.07
C THR A 122 0.15 -9.12 0.37
N LEU A 123 -0.92 -8.40 0.68
CA LEU A 123 -2.23 -8.50 0.06
C LEU A 123 -2.43 -7.31 -0.89
N PHE A 124 -2.48 -7.57 -2.19
CA PHE A 124 -2.64 -6.52 -3.22
C PHE A 124 -4.09 -6.36 -3.63
N PHE A 125 -4.54 -5.14 -3.84
CA PHE A 125 -5.87 -4.75 -4.29
C PHE A 125 -5.78 -4.08 -5.68
N PRO A 126 -5.65 -4.86 -6.77
CA PRO A 126 -5.59 -4.31 -8.12
C PRO A 126 -6.75 -3.35 -8.37
N THR A 127 -6.44 -2.15 -8.82
CA THR A 127 -7.42 -1.06 -8.91
C THR A 127 -7.38 -0.41 -10.29
N THR A 128 -8.54 -0.28 -10.92
CA THR A 128 -8.71 0.44 -12.18
C THR A 128 -9.32 1.80 -11.90
N GLN A 129 -8.61 2.86 -12.27
CA GLN A 129 -9.08 4.24 -12.23
C GLN A 129 -9.51 4.65 -13.63
N THR A 130 -10.76 5.07 -13.79
CA THR A 130 -11.24 5.72 -15.00
C THR A 130 -11.44 7.20 -14.72
N CYS A 131 -10.73 8.04 -15.46
CA CYS A 131 -10.90 9.48 -15.45
C CYS A 131 -11.74 9.93 -16.64
N SER A 132 -12.40 11.07 -16.50
CA SER A 132 -13.24 11.65 -17.54
C SER A 132 -13.05 13.16 -17.59
N THR A 133 -12.98 13.72 -18.79
CA THR A 133 -13.16 15.16 -18.98
C THR A 133 -14.66 15.51 -18.96
N GLN A 134 -15.01 16.79 -18.81
CA GLN A 134 -16.41 17.20 -18.92
C GLN A 134 -17.01 16.93 -20.31
N ALA A 135 -16.18 16.85 -21.35
CA ALA A 135 -16.59 16.45 -22.69
C ALA A 135 -16.83 14.94 -22.85
N GLY A 136 -16.56 14.14 -21.80
CA GLY A 136 -16.78 12.70 -21.78
C GLY A 136 -15.63 11.87 -22.34
N THR A 137 -14.46 12.46 -22.59
CA THR A 137 -13.26 11.72 -22.98
C THR A 137 -12.74 10.92 -21.80
N LEU A 138 -12.63 9.60 -21.96
CA LEU A 138 -12.19 8.70 -20.89
C LEU A 138 -10.70 8.36 -21.02
N THR A 139 -10.01 8.34 -19.88
CA THR A 139 -8.66 7.79 -19.71
C THR A 139 -8.71 6.72 -18.63
N VAL A 140 -7.98 5.62 -18.81
CA VAL A 140 -7.92 4.52 -17.84
C VAL A 140 -6.49 4.33 -17.37
N VAL A 141 -6.32 4.23 -16.06
CA VAL A 141 -5.06 3.86 -15.40
C VAL A 141 -5.30 2.58 -14.60
N GLU A 142 -4.42 1.61 -14.77
CA GLU A 142 -4.46 0.34 -14.06
C GLU A 142 -3.34 0.26 -13.02
N TRP A 143 -3.73 0.32 -11.75
CA TRP A 143 -2.88 0.11 -10.58
C TRP A 143 -2.86 -1.39 -10.26
N THR A 144 -2.13 -2.17 -11.06
CA THR A 144 -2.18 -3.64 -11.01
C THR A 144 -0.83 -4.29 -10.75
N SER A 145 0.27 -3.53 -10.81
CA SER A 145 1.60 -4.10 -10.63
C SER A 145 1.82 -4.57 -9.20
N THR A 146 2.26 -5.82 -9.05
CA THR A 146 2.73 -6.37 -7.77
C THR A 146 4.24 -6.23 -7.60
N ALA A 147 4.95 -5.80 -8.66
CA ALA A 147 6.37 -5.56 -8.62
C ALA A 147 6.69 -4.46 -7.59
N GLY A 148 7.62 -4.75 -6.68
CA GLY A 148 8.01 -3.83 -5.60
C GLY A 148 7.08 -3.81 -4.38
N GLY A 149 5.92 -4.47 -4.40
CA GLY A 149 5.16 -4.79 -3.19
C GLY A 149 5.37 -6.23 -2.72
N GLU A 150 5.90 -7.09 -3.60
CA GLU A 150 6.60 -8.29 -3.19
C GLU A 150 7.91 -7.84 -2.55
N HIS A 151 8.20 -8.34 -1.36
CA HIS A 151 9.54 -8.28 -0.78
C HIS A 151 10.48 -9.16 -1.62
N ASN A 152 10.75 -8.78 -2.87
CA ASN A 152 11.57 -9.59 -3.74
C ASN A 152 13.05 -9.44 -3.33
N HIS A 153 13.63 -10.60 -3.04
CA HIS A 153 14.87 -10.80 -2.33
C HIS A 153 16.01 -10.89 -3.33
N ASP A 154 16.79 -9.81 -3.48
CA ASP A 154 18.21 -9.89 -3.85
C ASP A 154 18.81 -8.48 -3.75
N GLY A 155 19.95 -8.37 -3.05
CA GLY A 155 20.71 -7.13 -2.86
C GLY A 155 21.38 -6.57 -4.12
N ASP A 156 20.90 -6.95 -5.32
CA ASP A 156 21.38 -6.44 -6.61
C ASP A 156 20.25 -6.23 -7.64
N ALA A 157 18.98 -6.14 -7.20
CA ALA A 157 17.90 -5.78 -8.11
C ALA A 157 17.73 -4.26 -8.13
N GLY A 158 18.18 -3.62 -9.21
CA GLY A 158 17.80 -2.25 -9.58
C GLY A 158 16.31 -2.10 -9.90
N THR A 159 15.42 -2.53 -9.01
CA THR A 159 13.97 -2.34 -9.14
C THR A 159 13.64 -0.91 -8.72
N GLY A 160 13.66 -0.02 -9.71
CA GLY A 160 13.04 1.30 -9.58
C GLY A 160 11.57 1.18 -9.15
N PRO A 161 10.95 2.31 -8.73
CA PRO A 161 9.52 2.31 -8.42
C PRO A 161 8.75 1.66 -9.57
N SER A 162 7.92 0.65 -9.24
CA SER A 162 7.06 0.04 -10.25
C SER A 162 6.18 1.13 -10.86
N GLU A 163 5.97 1.05 -12.17
CA GLU A 163 4.91 1.80 -12.81
C GLU A 163 3.58 1.26 -12.29
N ASN A 164 2.72 2.15 -11.80
CA ASN A 164 1.37 1.86 -11.30
C ASN A 164 1.23 0.63 -10.36
N PRO A 165 1.94 0.59 -9.20
CA PRO A 165 1.73 -0.41 -8.16
C PRO A 165 0.26 -0.53 -7.75
N ALA A 166 -0.19 -1.76 -7.57
CA ALA A 166 -1.46 -2.05 -6.92
C ALA A 166 -1.40 -1.61 -5.45
N PRO A 167 -2.45 -0.95 -4.92
CA PRO A 167 -2.60 -0.73 -3.49
C PRO A 167 -2.37 -2.04 -2.72
N SER A 168 -1.59 -2.02 -1.64
CA SER A 168 -1.30 -3.24 -0.89
C SER A 168 -1.31 -3.06 0.62
N LEU A 169 -1.64 -4.13 1.34
CA LEU A 169 -1.54 -4.26 2.79
C LEU A 169 -0.58 -5.38 3.15
N TYR A 170 0.40 -5.10 4.00
CA TYR A 170 1.21 -6.15 4.60
C TYR A 170 0.49 -6.72 5.83
N LEU A 171 0.10 -7.99 5.79
CA LEU A 171 -0.72 -8.62 6.82
C LEU A 171 0.08 -8.93 8.07
N MET A 172 -0.32 -8.33 9.19
CA MET A 172 0.37 -8.47 10.47
C MET A 172 -0.13 -9.73 11.20
N PRO A 173 0.70 -10.43 12.00
CA PRO A 173 0.20 -11.48 12.88
C PRO A 173 -0.73 -10.90 13.95
N SER A 174 -1.67 -11.70 14.46
CA SER A 174 -2.49 -11.31 15.63
C SER A 174 -1.60 -11.10 16.85
N ARG A 175 -1.92 -10.10 17.68
CA ARG A 175 -1.07 -9.68 18.82
C ARG A 175 -1.88 -9.66 20.10
N LEU A 176 -1.32 -10.25 21.16
CA LEU A 176 -1.81 -10.14 22.54
C LEU A 176 -0.75 -9.46 23.42
N PRO A 177 -1.13 -8.79 24.51
CA PRO A 177 -0.15 -8.27 25.46
C PRO A 177 0.76 -9.39 26.00
N GLY A 178 2.08 -9.16 26.04
CA GLY A 178 3.05 -10.14 26.52
C GLY A 178 3.64 -11.02 25.41
N TRP A 179 4.02 -12.25 25.76
CA TRP A 179 4.71 -13.15 24.84
C TRP A 179 3.73 -13.84 23.88
N ASN A 180 4.01 -13.70 22.59
CA ASN A 180 3.31 -14.36 21.49
C ASN A 180 4.31 -15.24 20.75
N GLN A 181 3.86 -16.40 20.28
CA GLN A 181 4.67 -17.29 19.45
C GLN A 181 4.08 -17.34 18.05
N TYR A 182 4.94 -17.21 17.04
CA TYR A 182 4.56 -17.35 15.64
C TYR A 182 5.50 -18.30 14.92
N THR A 183 4.95 -19.06 13.97
CA THR A 183 5.74 -19.68 12.89
C THR A 183 5.63 -18.75 11.69
N VAL A 184 6.76 -18.26 11.20
CA VAL A 184 6.79 -17.36 10.04
C VAL A 184 6.86 -18.23 8.79
N GLU A 185 5.84 -18.16 7.94
CA GLU A 185 5.74 -18.97 6.72
C GLU A 185 6.38 -18.30 5.49
N GLU A 186 6.62 -16.99 5.56
CA GLU A 186 7.24 -16.19 4.51
C GLU A 186 8.59 -15.64 4.97
N HIS A 187 9.44 -15.25 4.02
CA HIS A 187 10.68 -14.55 4.38
C HIS A 187 10.36 -13.12 4.81
N VAL A 188 10.90 -12.71 5.97
CA VAL A 188 10.76 -11.35 6.50
C VAL A 188 12.14 -10.71 6.58
N HIS A 189 12.45 -9.84 5.62
CA HIS A 189 13.69 -9.05 5.64
C HIS A 189 13.52 -7.72 6.37
N ASP A 190 12.37 -7.05 6.20
CA ASP A 190 12.09 -5.79 6.87
C ASP A 190 11.51 -6.02 8.27
N LEU A 191 12.38 -6.01 9.29
CA LEU A 191 11.99 -6.20 10.68
C LEU A 191 11.26 -4.99 11.28
N THR A 192 11.05 -3.90 10.55
CA THR A 192 10.21 -2.77 11.01
C THR A 192 8.73 -3.15 11.13
N VAL A 193 8.32 -4.30 10.57
CA VAL A 193 7.05 -4.97 10.87
C VAL A 193 6.85 -5.19 12.38
N PHE A 194 7.93 -5.33 13.16
CA PHE A 194 7.89 -5.46 14.61
C PHE A 194 8.23 -4.15 15.34
N LYS A 195 8.02 -2.99 14.72
CA LYS A 195 8.39 -1.68 15.32
C LYS A 195 7.71 -1.37 16.65
N ASP A 196 6.56 -2.00 16.90
CA ASP A 196 5.79 -1.87 18.13
C ASP A 196 6.01 -3.03 19.11
N ALA A 197 6.87 -3.98 18.78
CA ALA A 197 7.32 -5.00 19.72
C ALA A 197 8.42 -4.47 20.65
N LEU A 198 8.43 -4.93 21.89
CA LEU A 198 9.53 -4.72 22.82
C LEU A 198 10.78 -5.49 22.38
N ILE A 199 10.61 -6.75 21.97
CA ILE A 199 11.68 -7.63 21.48
C ILE A 199 11.10 -8.78 20.64
N VAL A 200 11.86 -9.18 19.61
CA VAL A 200 11.67 -10.40 18.82
C VAL A 200 12.83 -11.33 19.12
N TRP A 201 12.55 -12.61 19.37
CA TRP A 201 13.55 -13.63 19.71
C TRP A 201 13.37 -14.87 18.84
N SER A 202 14.48 -15.42 18.34
CA SER A 202 14.51 -16.70 17.62
C SER A 202 15.83 -17.42 17.89
N GLY A 203 15.78 -18.59 18.53
CA GLY A 203 17.00 -19.35 18.87
C GLY A 203 17.96 -18.54 19.75
N THR A 204 19.14 -18.21 19.21
CA THR A 204 20.15 -17.33 19.83
C THR A 204 20.20 -15.93 19.20
N GLN A 205 19.18 -15.57 18.43
CA GLN A 205 19.08 -14.28 17.76
C GLN A 205 17.96 -13.43 18.36
N ALA A 206 18.17 -12.11 18.43
CA ALA A 206 17.15 -11.18 18.88
C ALA A 206 17.18 -9.85 18.12
N TYR A 207 16.03 -9.19 18.05
CA TYR A 207 15.86 -7.88 17.45
C TYR A 207 14.95 -7.01 18.30
N SER A 208 15.25 -5.71 18.37
CA SER A 208 14.31 -4.71 18.85
C SER A 208 14.40 -3.45 17.98
N PHE A 209 13.25 -2.91 17.59
CA PHE A 209 13.21 -1.59 16.95
C PHE A 209 13.61 -0.47 17.92
N ASN A 210 13.47 -0.69 19.23
CA ASN A 210 13.97 0.23 20.24
C ASN A 210 15.50 0.16 20.32
N ARG A 211 16.17 1.24 19.92
CA ARG A 211 17.65 1.33 19.87
C ARG A 211 18.33 1.05 21.21
N VAL A 212 17.69 1.36 22.34
CA VAL A 212 18.24 1.08 23.68
C VAL A 212 18.25 -0.44 23.93
N THR A 213 17.13 -1.10 23.67
CA THR A 213 17.03 -2.57 23.79
C THR A 213 17.95 -3.27 22.79
N GLN A 214 18.04 -2.76 21.55
CA GLN A 214 18.94 -3.28 20.53
C GLN A 214 20.41 -3.23 20.97
N ALA A 215 20.85 -2.12 21.57
CA ALA A 215 22.21 -1.98 22.09
C ALA A 215 22.49 -2.91 23.30
N LEU A 216 21.45 -3.37 24.01
CA LEU A 216 21.60 -4.41 25.05
C LEU A 216 21.75 -5.79 24.41
N ILE A 217 20.94 -6.11 23.39
CA ILE A 217 21.04 -7.36 22.62
C ILE A 217 22.46 -7.54 22.07
N GLU A 218 23.04 -6.49 21.48
CA GLU A 218 24.38 -6.52 20.88
C GLU A 218 25.52 -6.75 21.89
N LYS A 219 25.27 -6.56 23.19
CA LYS A 219 26.24 -6.77 24.26
C LYS A 219 26.01 -8.07 25.03
N GLU A 220 24.88 -8.73 24.81
CA GLU A 220 24.50 -9.93 25.55
C GLU A 220 25.30 -11.14 25.06
N SER A 221 25.92 -11.85 26.00
CA SER A 221 26.79 -12.98 25.66
C SER A 221 25.98 -14.15 25.12
N GLY A 222 26.36 -14.67 23.95
CA GLY A 222 25.67 -15.79 23.31
C GLY A 222 24.41 -15.40 22.53
N VAL A 223 24.15 -14.09 22.37
CA VAL A 223 23.07 -13.56 21.55
C VAL A 223 23.65 -12.84 20.34
N THR A 224 23.02 -12.99 19.18
CA THR A 224 23.37 -12.25 17.96
C THR A 224 22.17 -11.45 17.46
N ALA A 225 22.41 -10.43 16.62
CA ALA A 225 21.31 -9.65 16.05
C ALA A 225 20.52 -10.52 15.05
N LEU A 226 19.20 -10.54 15.20
CA LEU A 226 18.27 -11.03 14.19
C LEU A 226 18.13 -9.93 13.13
N THR A 227 18.46 -10.24 11.88
CA THR A 227 18.43 -9.28 10.76
C THR A 227 17.40 -9.61 9.69
N GLN A 228 16.96 -10.87 9.64
CA GLN A 228 15.90 -11.39 8.77
C GLN A 228 15.33 -12.67 9.38
N ILE A 229 14.16 -13.09 8.92
CA ILE A 229 13.49 -14.33 9.37
C ILE A 229 13.17 -15.17 8.13
N HIS A 230 13.57 -16.43 8.12
CA HIS A 230 13.31 -17.35 7.02
C HIS A 230 11.99 -18.11 7.23
N PRO A 231 11.35 -18.60 6.15
CA PRO A 231 10.19 -19.50 6.25
C PRO A 231 10.44 -20.69 7.18
N GLY A 232 9.41 -21.07 7.94
CA GLY A 232 9.44 -22.13 8.94
C GLY A 232 10.08 -21.74 10.28
N THR A 233 10.55 -20.50 10.43
CA THR A 233 11.19 -20.05 11.67
C THR A 233 10.16 -19.79 12.76
N VAL A 234 10.37 -20.37 13.95
CA VAL A 234 9.62 -20.02 15.15
C VAL A 234 10.24 -18.77 15.78
N ILE A 235 9.40 -17.76 16.02
CA ILE A 235 9.77 -16.54 16.73
C ILE A 235 8.89 -16.34 17.96
N TRP A 236 9.47 -15.73 18.98
CA TRP A 236 8.79 -15.24 20.16
C TRP A 236 8.82 -13.72 20.15
N VAL A 237 7.66 -13.09 20.20
CA VAL A 237 7.53 -11.63 20.14
C VAL A 237 6.85 -11.16 21.41
N LYS A 238 7.47 -10.19 22.08
CA LYS A 238 6.86 -9.51 23.23
C LYS A 238 6.32 -8.17 22.79
N TYR A 239 5.00 -7.99 22.87
CA TYR A 239 4.33 -6.69 22.71
C TYR A 239 4.01 -6.10 24.08
#